data_AF-A0A957T147-F1
#
_entry.id   AF-A0A957T147-F1
#
_cell.length_a   1.000
_cell.length_b   1.000
_cell.length_c   1.000
_cell.angle_alpha   90.00
_cell.angle_beta   90.00
_cell.angle_gamma   90.00
#
_symmetry.space_group_name_H-M   'P 1'
#
loop_
_entity.id
_entity.type
_entity.pdbx_description
1 polymer ?
#
loop_
_entity_poly.entity_id
_entity_poly.type
_entity_poly.pdbx_seq_one_letter_code
_entity_poly.pdbx_strand_id
1 'polypeptide(L)'
;MEALLNLTLLILLIGSLSIFVDRRLQAHKRAEIAAAAAAKEQNHVPTEASATSTSTFVSGLSSKLQQFRQSNPLARPPAVTVEQFRHWSAKAFTTGKAEDQLVQRWLASLSDEGMAAFIKQLGHFCTDMNTQLSWLTEGKLKMTPDLQENVTTMVRHYCRACHQAALSQSDIYVFEALDTFVHYPASNRGQAFGQKLFTQLLDAELIDVNVSEHLLASNQERRQQAVNAIFAAAARDNSRFNQILKRVVLELVQPDHSAADLPSTPVAHTNGKPQPATHSVT
;
A
#
# COMPACT_ATOMS: atom_id res chain seq x y z
N MET A 1 -12.68 -23.47 -27.43
CA MET A 1 -11.64 -22.43 -27.67
C MET A 1 -11.66 -21.35 -26.59
N GLU A 2 -12.81 -20.87 -26.13
CA GLU A 2 -12.90 -19.79 -25.11
C GLU A 2 -12.23 -20.10 -23.77
N ALA A 3 -12.32 -21.34 -23.27
CA ALA A 3 -11.68 -21.73 -22.00
C ALA A 3 -10.14 -21.62 -22.04
N LEU A 4 -9.53 -21.81 -23.22
CA LEU A 4 -8.08 -21.78 -23.40
C LEU A 4 -7.55 -20.34 -23.49
N LEU A 5 -8.38 -19.41 -24.00
CA LEU A 5 -8.11 -17.98 -24.05
C LEU A 5 -8.16 -17.35 -22.64
N ASN A 6 -9.18 -17.67 -21.85
CA ASN A 6 -9.31 -17.16 -20.48
C ASN A 6 -8.16 -17.64 -19.58
N LEU A 7 -7.71 -18.87 -19.75
CA LEU A 7 -6.57 -19.42 -19.01
C LEU A 7 -5.26 -18.70 -19.37
N THR A 8 -5.01 -18.44 -20.65
CA THR A 8 -3.79 -17.74 -21.09
C THR A 8 -3.76 -16.27 -20.64
N LEU A 9 -4.91 -15.59 -20.64
CA LEU A 9 -5.03 -14.22 -20.13
C LEU A 9 -4.78 -14.15 -18.62
N LEU A 10 -5.31 -15.11 -17.85
CA LEU A 10 -5.05 -15.23 -16.41
C LEU A 10 -3.56 -15.47 -16.11
N ILE A 11 -2.90 -16.35 -16.86
CA ILE A 11 -1.46 -16.64 -16.69
C ILE A 11 -0.62 -15.40 -16.98
N LEU A 12 -0.95 -14.62 -18.02
CA LEU A 12 -0.25 -13.36 -18.34
C LEU A 12 -0.44 -12.31 -17.24
N LEU A 13 -1.65 -12.22 -16.67
CA LEU A 13 -1.95 -11.30 -15.58
C LEU A 13 -1.18 -11.67 -14.31
N ILE A 14 -1.18 -12.96 -13.94
CA ILE A 14 -0.42 -13.46 -12.78
C ILE A 14 1.10 -13.29 -12.98
N GLY A 15 1.60 -13.56 -14.18
CA GLY A 15 3.01 -13.40 -14.53
C GLY A 15 3.47 -11.95 -14.45
N SER A 16 2.68 -11.01 -14.98
CA SER A 16 3.01 -9.58 -14.91
C SER A 16 2.96 -9.02 -13.50
N LEU A 17 1.99 -9.42 -12.68
CA LEU A 17 1.92 -9.09 -11.25
C LEU A 17 3.13 -9.64 -10.47
N SER A 18 3.52 -10.89 -10.74
CA SER A 18 4.68 -11.52 -10.08
C SER A 18 5.99 -10.79 -10.39
N ILE A 19 6.20 -10.37 -11.64
CA ILE A 19 7.38 -9.58 -12.04
C ILE A 19 7.40 -8.21 -11.36
N PHE A 20 6.24 -7.58 -11.18
CA PHE A 20 6.16 -6.26 -10.54
C PHE A 20 6.46 -6.33 -9.04
N VAL A 21 5.94 -7.37 -8.36
CA VAL A 21 6.20 -7.63 -6.94
C VAL A 21 7.66 -7.99 -6.71
N ASP A 22 8.23 -8.90 -7.50
CA ASP A 22 9.64 -9.29 -7.41
C ASP A 22 10.57 -8.07 -7.60
N ARG A 23 10.27 -7.20 -8.56
CA ARG A 23 11.05 -5.98 -8.80
C ARG A 23 11.00 -4.99 -7.64
N ARG A 24 9.84 -4.85 -6.99
CA ARG A 24 9.70 -3.98 -5.81
C ARG A 24 10.46 -4.54 -4.62
N LEU A 25 10.43 -5.86 -4.43
CA LEU A 25 11.20 -6.57 -3.41
C LEU A 25 12.71 -6.46 -3.64
N GLN A 26 13.17 -6.61 -4.88
CA GLN A 26 14.59 -6.42 -5.23
C GLN A 26 15.05 -4.98 -5.03
N ALA A 27 14.20 -3.98 -5.34
CA ALA A 27 14.51 -2.59 -5.08
C ALA A 27 14.68 -2.31 -3.57
N HIS A 28 13.84 -2.91 -2.73
CA HIS A 28 13.96 -2.81 -1.28
C HIS A 28 15.23 -3.46 -0.75
N LYS A 29 15.54 -4.70 -1.16
CA LYS A 29 16.79 -5.38 -0.77
C LYS A 29 18.03 -4.61 -1.19
N ARG A 30 18.02 -3.97 -2.37
CA ARG A 30 19.13 -3.12 -2.82
C ARG A 30 19.27 -1.85 -2.00
N ALA A 31 18.16 -1.23 -1.60
CA ALA A 31 18.18 -0.07 -0.72
C ALA A 31 18.73 -0.43 0.67
N GLU A 32 18.35 -1.59 1.23
CA GLU A 32 18.90 -2.07 2.50
C GLU A 32 20.39 -2.40 2.41
N ILE A 33 20.84 -3.07 1.34
CA ILE A 33 22.27 -3.36 1.13
C ILE A 33 23.06 -2.07 0.95
N ALA A 34 22.53 -1.09 0.21
CA ALA A 34 23.17 0.22 0.03
C ALA A 34 23.22 1.00 1.35
N ALA A 35 22.16 0.97 2.17
CA ALA A 35 22.14 1.59 3.49
C ALA A 35 23.12 0.90 4.46
N ALA A 36 23.21 -0.43 4.42
CA ALA A 36 24.17 -1.20 5.22
C ALA A 36 25.62 -0.99 4.77
N ALA A 37 25.87 -0.76 3.48
CA ALA A 37 27.19 -0.39 2.95
C ALA A 37 27.57 1.04 3.35
N ALA A 38 26.66 2.00 3.20
CA ALA A 38 26.88 3.39 3.61
C ALA A 38 27.13 3.54 5.12
N ALA A 39 26.48 2.71 5.94
CA ALA A 39 26.72 2.66 7.39
C ALA A 39 28.11 2.12 7.76
N LYS A 40 28.78 1.37 6.86
CA LYS A 40 30.15 0.86 7.06
C LYS A 40 31.23 1.81 6.56
N GLU A 41 30.91 2.74 5.67
CA GLU A 41 31.87 3.66 5.04
C GLU A 41 32.04 5.02 5.74
N GLN A 42 31.30 5.32 6.83
CA GLN A 42 31.48 6.55 7.62
C GLN A 42 32.83 6.64 8.39
N ASN A 43 33.82 5.82 8.08
CA ASN A 43 35.17 5.88 8.64
C ASN A 43 36.30 6.13 7.62
N HIS A 44 36.02 6.45 6.34
CA HIS A 44 37.10 6.87 5.42
C HIS A 44 36.70 7.96 4.41
N VAL A 45 37.61 8.94 4.29
CA VAL A 45 37.65 10.09 3.38
C VAL A 45 37.62 9.64 1.90
N PRO A 46 37.00 10.42 0.97
CA PRO A 46 36.46 9.87 -0.27
C PRO A 46 37.50 9.71 -1.38
N THR A 47 37.32 8.69 -2.21
CA THR A 47 37.92 8.61 -3.55
C THR A 47 36.86 8.11 -4.52
N GLU A 48 36.69 8.88 -5.59
CA GLU A 48 35.80 8.64 -6.72
C GLU A 48 36.00 7.23 -7.32
N ALA A 49 34.91 6.55 -7.68
CA ALA A 49 34.65 6.09 -9.05
C ALA A 49 33.46 5.11 -9.12
N SER A 50 32.61 5.38 -10.11
CA SER A 50 31.93 4.42 -10.99
C SER A 50 31.08 3.29 -10.40
N ALA A 51 29.77 3.37 -10.64
CA ALA A 51 28.94 2.19 -10.85
C ALA A 51 27.98 2.43 -12.03
N THR A 52 28.49 2.10 -13.22
CA THR A 52 27.71 1.88 -14.44
C THR A 52 27.15 0.45 -14.43
N SER A 53 25.97 0.29 -15.03
CA SER A 53 25.38 -0.97 -15.55
C SER A 53 24.44 -1.75 -14.62
N THR A 54 23.14 -1.66 -14.96
CA THR A 54 22.19 -2.82 -15.04
C THR A 54 20.78 -2.41 -15.54
N SER A 55 20.60 -1.24 -16.15
CA SER A 55 19.28 -0.79 -16.67
C SER A 55 18.98 -1.18 -18.12
N THR A 56 19.91 -1.81 -18.85
CA THR A 56 19.93 -1.73 -20.32
C THR A 56 18.95 -2.64 -21.06
N PHE A 57 18.39 -3.69 -20.45
CA PHE A 57 17.61 -4.67 -21.23
C PHE A 57 16.09 -4.40 -21.25
N VAL A 58 15.49 -3.97 -20.12
CA VAL A 58 14.05 -3.60 -20.10
C VAL A 58 13.81 -2.17 -20.56
N SER A 59 14.84 -1.30 -20.46
CA SER A 59 14.82 0.00 -21.11
C SER A 59 14.81 -0.11 -22.64
N GLY A 60 15.32 -1.19 -23.24
CA GLY A 60 15.45 -1.33 -24.70
C GLY A 60 14.13 -1.54 -25.48
N LEU A 61 13.13 -2.18 -24.86
CA LEU A 61 11.83 -2.45 -25.48
C LEU A 61 10.81 -1.33 -25.24
N SER A 62 10.80 -0.73 -24.04
CA SER A 62 9.98 0.46 -23.78
C SER A 62 10.56 1.71 -24.45
N SER A 63 11.89 1.88 -24.50
CA SER A 63 12.50 3.06 -25.13
C SER A 63 12.23 3.13 -26.63
N LYS A 64 12.29 2.03 -27.39
CA LYS A 64 12.01 2.07 -28.83
C LYS A 64 10.55 2.43 -29.13
N LEU A 65 9.60 1.92 -28.35
CA LEU A 65 8.17 2.27 -28.45
C LEU A 65 7.88 3.70 -27.97
N GLN A 66 8.57 4.15 -26.92
CA GLN A 66 8.46 5.50 -26.37
C GLN A 66 9.13 6.54 -27.28
N GLN A 67 10.23 6.19 -27.94
CA GLN A 67 10.95 7.02 -28.92
C GLN A 67 10.15 7.14 -30.22
N PHE A 68 9.45 6.07 -30.65
CA PHE A 68 8.48 6.12 -31.75
C PHE A 68 7.25 6.99 -31.41
N ARG A 69 6.75 6.93 -30.17
CA ARG A 69 5.68 7.83 -29.67
C ARG A 69 6.14 9.28 -29.54
N GLN A 70 7.40 9.53 -29.18
CA GLN A 70 7.95 10.89 -29.07
C GLN A 70 8.30 11.52 -30.41
N SER A 71 8.64 10.72 -31.43
CA SER A 71 8.98 11.22 -32.77
C SER A 71 7.78 11.71 -33.58
N ASN A 72 6.54 11.54 -33.10
CA ASN A 72 5.35 11.98 -33.83
C ASN A 72 4.50 12.96 -33.00
N PRO A 73 4.90 14.24 -32.89
CA PRO A 73 4.19 15.26 -32.11
C PRO A 73 2.80 15.61 -32.65
N LEU A 74 2.43 15.14 -33.84
CA LEU A 74 1.18 15.48 -34.52
C LEU A 74 -0.03 14.63 -34.11
N ALA A 75 0.12 13.63 -33.25
CA ALA A 75 -0.98 12.75 -32.89
C ALA A 75 -1.03 12.49 -31.37
N ARG A 76 -0.95 13.55 -30.55
CA ARG A 76 -1.44 13.41 -29.16
C ARG A 76 -2.95 13.28 -29.25
N PRO A 77 -3.55 12.09 -29.02
CA PRO A 77 -5.00 11.97 -29.05
C PRO A 77 -5.59 12.95 -28.03
N PRO A 78 -6.76 13.55 -28.32
CA PRO A 78 -7.42 14.44 -27.37
C PRO A 78 -7.54 13.72 -26.03
N ALA A 79 -7.11 14.40 -24.97
CA ALA A 79 -7.19 13.85 -23.63
C ALA A 79 -8.67 13.69 -23.26
N VAL A 80 -9.07 12.47 -22.90
CA VAL A 80 -10.41 12.21 -22.37
C VAL A 80 -10.61 13.05 -21.11
N THR A 81 -11.66 13.85 -21.07
CA THR A 81 -11.98 14.68 -19.89
C THR A 81 -12.59 13.84 -18.78
N VAL A 82 -12.53 14.34 -17.55
CA VAL A 82 -13.17 13.72 -16.38
C VAL A 82 -14.66 13.51 -16.62
N GLU A 83 -15.35 14.52 -17.13
CA GLU A 83 -16.80 14.47 -17.42
C GLU A 83 -17.14 13.42 -18.49
N GLN A 84 -16.37 13.37 -19.58
CA GLN A 84 -16.54 12.38 -20.64
C GLN A 84 -16.40 10.95 -20.10
N PHE A 85 -15.39 10.71 -19.26
CA PHE A 85 -15.17 9.39 -18.69
C PHE A 85 -16.22 9.03 -17.63
N ARG A 86 -16.66 9.97 -16.79
CA ARG A 86 -17.76 9.75 -15.83
C ARG A 86 -19.05 9.38 -16.56
N HIS A 87 -19.39 10.10 -17.63
CA HIS A 87 -20.58 9.80 -18.44
C HIS A 87 -20.48 8.43 -19.12
N TRP A 88 -19.31 8.10 -19.68
CA TRP A 88 -19.08 6.79 -20.30
C TRP A 88 -19.16 5.66 -19.27
N SER A 89 -18.48 5.79 -18.12
CA SER A 89 -18.46 4.74 -17.09
C SER A 89 -19.84 4.54 -16.48
N ALA A 90 -20.63 5.59 -16.28
CA ALA A 90 -22.00 5.48 -15.82
C ALA A 90 -22.88 4.59 -16.73
N LYS A 91 -22.59 4.55 -18.03
CA LYS A 91 -23.27 3.67 -19.00
C LYS A 91 -22.63 2.29 -19.11
N ALA A 92 -21.30 2.21 -19.10
CA ALA A 92 -20.56 0.97 -19.30
C ALA A 92 -20.77 -0.06 -18.16
N PHE A 93 -21.09 0.41 -16.95
CA PHE A 93 -21.29 -0.44 -15.77
C PHE A 93 -22.78 -0.76 -15.46
N THR A 94 -23.73 -0.50 -16.37
CA THR A 94 -25.16 -0.78 -16.15
C THR A 94 -25.58 -2.23 -16.38
N THR A 95 -24.65 -3.18 -16.54
CA THR A 95 -24.95 -4.57 -16.93
C THR A 95 -25.64 -5.43 -15.86
N GLY A 96 -26.17 -4.82 -14.78
CA GLY A 96 -26.94 -5.50 -13.74
C GLY A 96 -26.13 -6.36 -12.76
N LYS A 97 -24.81 -6.51 -12.95
CA LYS A 97 -23.96 -7.27 -12.00
C LYS A 97 -23.64 -6.41 -10.77
N ALA A 98 -23.73 -7.00 -9.58
CA ALA A 98 -23.45 -6.30 -8.32
C ALA A 98 -22.03 -5.73 -8.24
N GLU A 99 -21.04 -6.45 -8.79
CA GLU A 99 -19.64 -6.00 -8.85
C GLU A 99 -19.49 -4.71 -9.66
N ASP A 100 -20.23 -4.56 -10.76
CA ASP A 100 -20.17 -3.36 -11.60
C ASP A 100 -20.70 -2.13 -10.86
N GLN A 101 -21.75 -2.32 -10.05
CA GLN A 101 -22.30 -1.24 -9.23
C GLN A 101 -21.33 -0.81 -8.12
N LEU A 102 -20.52 -1.73 -7.58
CA LEU A 102 -19.47 -1.40 -6.62
C LEU A 102 -18.37 -0.57 -7.29
N VAL A 103 -17.88 -1.00 -8.45
CA VAL A 103 -16.86 -0.28 -9.21
C VAL A 103 -17.36 1.10 -9.66
N GLN A 104 -18.61 1.19 -10.13
CA GLN A 104 -19.22 2.46 -10.52
C GLN A 104 -19.31 3.44 -9.35
N ARG A 105 -19.75 2.98 -8.16
CA ARG A 105 -19.79 3.81 -6.95
C ARG A 105 -18.40 4.24 -6.52
N TRP A 106 -17.42 3.34 -6.57
CA TRP A 106 -16.03 3.68 -6.27
C TRP A 106 -15.48 4.75 -7.23
N LEU A 107 -15.67 4.58 -8.54
CA LEU A 107 -15.29 5.59 -9.53
C LEU A 107 -16.01 6.94 -9.27
N ALA A 108 -17.30 6.90 -8.90
CA ALA A 108 -18.05 8.11 -8.55
C ALA A 108 -17.52 8.80 -7.29
N SER A 109 -16.94 8.04 -6.34
CA SER A 109 -16.38 8.58 -5.09
C SER A 109 -15.02 9.25 -5.25
N LEU A 110 -14.31 9.04 -6.37
CA LEU A 110 -13.03 9.69 -6.63
C LEU A 110 -13.22 11.21 -6.83
N SER A 111 -12.36 12.02 -6.21
CA SER A 111 -12.24 13.46 -6.52
C SER A 111 -11.88 13.67 -7.99
N ASP A 112 -12.02 14.89 -8.50
CA ASP A 112 -11.69 15.16 -9.90
C ASP A 112 -10.18 15.01 -10.18
N GLU A 113 -9.33 15.34 -9.22
CA GLU A 113 -7.89 15.08 -9.31
C GLU A 113 -7.60 13.57 -9.33
N GLY A 114 -8.25 12.81 -8.44
CA GLY A 114 -8.12 11.36 -8.40
C GLY A 114 -8.62 10.68 -9.68
N MET A 115 -9.75 11.15 -10.21
CA MET A 115 -10.31 10.68 -11.47
C MET A 115 -9.42 11.04 -12.67
N ALA A 116 -8.87 12.26 -12.73
CA ALA A 116 -7.94 12.66 -13.77
C ALA A 116 -6.66 11.82 -13.76
N ALA A 117 -6.10 11.55 -12.58
CA ALA A 117 -4.96 10.65 -12.43
C ALA A 117 -5.29 9.22 -12.88
N PHE A 118 -6.47 8.72 -12.52
CA PHE A 118 -6.97 7.41 -12.96
C PHE A 118 -7.11 7.32 -14.48
N ILE A 119 -7.76 8.32 -15.11
CA ILE A 119 -7.93 8.41 -16.57
C ILE A 119 -6.59 8.43 -17.28
N LYS A 120 -5.60 9.16 -16.74
CA LYS A 120 -4.24 9.18 -17.30
C LYS A 120 -3.60 7.80 -17.30
N GLN A 121 -3.68 7.07 -16.20
CA GLN A 121 -3.14 5.70 -16.10
C GLN A 121 -3.89 4.73 -17.01
N LEU A 122 -5.22 4.79 -17.03
CA LEU A 122 -6.04 4.00 -17.93
C LEU A 122 -5.74 4.31 -19.41
N GLY A 123 -5.48 5.58 -19.73
CA GLY A 123 -5.05 6.00 -21.07
C GLY A 123 -3.72 5.37 -21.47
N HIS A 124 -2.73 5.33 -20.57
CA HIS A 124 -1.47 4.61 -20.82
C HIS A 124 -1.73 3.12 -21.08
N PHE A 125 -2.50 2.46 -20.21
CA PHE A 125 -2.87 1.05 -20.38
C PHE A 125 -3.54 0.79 -21.74
N CYS A 126 -4.52 1.61 -22.14
CA CYS A 126 -5.17 1.48 -23.44
C CYS A 126 -4.16 1.61 -24.59
N THR A 127 -3.25 2.58 -24.50
CA THR A 127 -2.23 2.82 -25.53
C THR A 127 -1.26 1.64 -25.63
N ASP A 128 -0.90 1.02 -24.50
CA ASP A 128 -0.02 -0.16 -24.47
C ASP A 128 -0.71 -1.41 -25.04
N MET A 129 -2.04 -1.46 -24.98
CA MET A 129 -2.87 -2.46 -25.67
C MET A 129 -3.20 -2.09 -27.13
N ASN A 130 -2.53 -1.10 -27.72
CA ASN A 130 -2.79 -0.58 -29.08
C ASN A 130 -4.24 -0.10 -29.31
N THR A 131 -4.86 0.44 -28.26
CA THR A 131 -6.20 1.05 -28.29
C THR A 131 -6.13 2.50 -27.81
N GLN A 132 -7.24 3.25 -27.94
CA GLN A 132 -7.33 4.59 -27.38
C GLN A 132 -8.62 4.72 -26.57
N LEU A 133 -8.51 5.25 -25.36
CA LEU A 133 -9.67 5.46 -24.49
C LEU A 133 -10.69 6.41 -25.13
N SER A 134 -10.22 7.40 -25.89
CA SER A 134 -11.07 8.35 -26.63
C SER A 134 -11.98 7.67 -27.64
N TRP A 135 -11.60 6.51 -28.19
CA TRP A 135 -12.46 5.79 -29.14
C TRP A 135 -13.77 5.33 -28.50
N LEU A 136 -13.73 4.98 -27.22
CA LEU A 136 -14.91 4.60 -26.45
C LEU A 136 -15.74 5.83 -26.06
N THR A 137 -15.11 6.88 -25.53
CA THR A 137 -15.84 8.05 -25.01
C THR A 137 -16.43 8.92 -26.11
N GLU A 138 -15.79 8.99 -27.28
CA GLU A 138 -16.28 9.73 -28.45
C GLU A 138 -17.20 8.88 -29.35
N GLY A 139 -17.35 7.58 -29.06
CA GLY A 139 -18.18 6.68 -29.86
C GLY A 139 -17.65 6.40 -31.26
N LYS A 140 -16.32 6.43 -31.46
CA LYS A 140 -15.68 6.12 -32.75
C LYS A 140 -15.84 4.66 -33.17
N LEU A 141 -16.15 3.77 -32.23
CA LEU A 141 -16.32 2.32 -32.47
C LEU A 141 -17.77 1.92 -32.81
N LYS A 142 -18.69 2.88 -33.00
CA LYS A 142 -20.12 2.58 -33.28
C LYS A 142 -20.33 1.73 -34.55
N MET A 143 -19.42 1.80 -35.52
CA MET A 143 -19.50 1.02 -36.76
C MET A 143 -19.07 -0.43 -36.59
N THR A 144 -18.40 -0.77 -35.49
CA THR A 144 -17.86 -2.09 -35.20
C THR A 144 -18.25 -2.51 -33.77
N PRO A 145 -19.53 -2.91 -33.56
CA PRO A 145 -20.08 -3.16 -32.23
C PRO A 145 -19.31 -4.25 -31.47
N ASP A 146 -18.84 -5.29 -32.16
CA ASP A 146 -18.03 -6.35 -31.55
C ASP A 146 -16.71 -5.81 -31.01
N LEU A 147 -16.06 -4.91 -31.76
CA LEU A 147 -14.83 -4.24 -31.31
C LEU A 147 -15.12 -3.29 -30.14
N GLN A 148 -16.23 -2.55 -30.20
CA GLN A 148 -16.65 -1.67 -29.11
C GLN A 148 -16.86 -2.46 -27.81
N GLU A 149 -17.51 -3.63 -27.88
CA GLU A 149 -17.77 -4.47 -26.72
C GLU A 149 -16.47 -5.07 -26.15
N ASN A 150 -15.57 -5.52 -27.02
CA ASN A 150 -14.26 -6.03 -26.59
C ASN A 150 -13.42 -4.96 -25.87
N VAL A 151 -13.34 -3.75 -26.43
CA VAL A 151 -12.58 -2.64 -25.83
C VAL A 151 -13.27 -2.17 -24.53
N THR A 152 -14.61 -2.14 -24.50
CA THR A 152 -15.38 -1.83 -23.28
C THR A 152 -15.10 -2.85 -22.18
N THR A 153 -15.14 -4.14 -22.50
CA THR A 153 -14.85 -5.25 -21.59
C THR A 153 -13.43 -5.14 -21.04
N MET A 154 -12.45 -4.87 -21.89
CA MET A 154 -11.06 -4.67 -21.49
C MET A 154 -10.91 -3.52 -20.48
N VAL A 155 -11.50 -2.34 -20.76
CA VAL A 155 -11.44 -1.20 -19.83
C VAL A 155 -12.15 -1.52 -18.52
N ARG A 156 -13.28 -2.23 -18.56
CA ARG A 156 -14.00 -2.64 -17.34
C ARG A 156 -13.16 -3.59 -16.48
N HIS A 157 -12.45 -4.54 -17.08
CA HIS A 157 -11.53 -5.41 -16.35
C HIS A 157 -10.41 -4.62 -15.67
N TYR A 158 -9.84 -3.64 -16.35
CA TYR A 158 -8.85 -2.74 -15.75
C TYR A 158 -9.44 -2.00 -14.53
N CYS A 159 -10.62 -1.39 -14.67
CA CYS A 159 -11.28 -0.70 -13.56
C CYS A 159 -11.55 -1.63 -12.36
N ARG A 160 -12.02 -2.86 -12.61
CA ARG A 160 -12.22 -3.88 -11.56
C ARG A 160 -10.92 -4.24 -10.86
N ALA A 161 -9.83 -4.46 -11.62
CA ALA A 161 -8.53 -4.76 -11.06
C ALA A 161 -8.01 -3.63 -10.18
N CYS A 162 -8.16 -2.37 -10.60
CA CYS A 162 -7.79 -1.22 -9.80
C CYS A 162 -8.64 -1.08 -8.53
N HIS A 163 -9.95 -1.30 -8.63
CA HIS A 163 -10.84 -1.29 -7.47
C HIS A 163 -10.45 -2.38 -6.46
N GLN A 164 -10.21 -3.60 -6.93
CA GLN A 164 -9.76 -4.70 -6.09
C GLN A 164 -8.42 -4.38 -5.42
N ALA A 165 -7.46 -3.82 -6.16
CA ALA A 165 -6.18 -3.40 -5.61
C ALA A 165 -6.35 -2.32 -4.53
N ALA A 166 -7.27 -1.36 -4.73
CA ALA A 166 -7.57 -0.34 -3.73
C ALA A 166 -8.16 -0.93 -2.44
N LEU A 167 -9.08 -1.91 -2.56
CA LEU A 167 -9.63 -2.64 -1.41
C LEU A 167 -8.55 -3.42 -0.65
N SER A 168 -7.65 -4.07 -1.38
CA SER A 168 -6.55 -4.85 -0.81
C SER A 168 -5.38 -4.02 -0.31
N GLN A 169 -5.34 -2.71 -0.54
CA GLN A 169 -4.22 -1.86 -0.13
C GLN A 169 -3.99 -1.88 1.39
N SER A 170 -5.08 -1.90 2.16
CA SER A 170 -5.01 -2.01 3.62
C SER A 170 -4.46 -3.37 4.07
N ASP A 171 -4.86 -4.45 3.39
CA ASP A 171 -4.38 -5.80 3.67
C ASP A 171 -2.89 -5.96 3.37
N ILE A 172 -2.42 -5.36 2.27
CA ILE A 172 -1.00 -5.38 1.89
C ILE A 172 -0.16 -4.67 2.96
N TYR A 173 -0.60 -3.50 3.43
CA TYR A 173 0.11 -2.76 4.47
C TYR A 173 0.17 -3.55 5.79
N VAL A 174 -0.94 -4.22 6.12
CA VAL A 174 -1.03 -5.06 7.32
C VAL A 174 -0.11 -6.28 7.22
N PHE A 175 -0.07 -6.91 6.04
CA PHE A 175 0.85 -8.00 5.77
C PHE A 175 2.31 -7.55 5.86
N GLU A 176 2.67 -6.39 5.32
CA GLU A 176 4.02 -5.82 5.40
C GLU A 176 4.46 -5.58 6.85
N ALA A 177 3.55 -5.09 7.70
CA ALA A 177 3.81 -4.91 9.13
C ALA A 177 4.08 -6.26 9.83
N LEU A 178 3.26 -7.28 9.55
CA LEU A 178 3.46 -8.62 10.09
C LEU A 178 4.76 -9.24 9.58
N ASP A 179 5.04 -9.15 8.27
CA ASP A 179 6.25 -9.68 7.65
C ASP A 179 7.53 -9.02 8.23
N THR A 180 7.51 -7.70 8.42
CA THR A 180 8.59 -6.96 9.06
C THR A 180 8.82 -7.46 10.50
N PHE A 181 7.74 -7.70 11.26
CA PHE A 181 7.84 -8.24 12.61
C PHE A 181 8.43 -9.66 12.62
N VAL A 182 8.03 -10.52 11.68
CA VAL A 182 8.53 -11.89 11.58
C VAL A 182 10.03 -11.93 11.31
N HIS A 183 10.53 -11.05 10.43
CA HIS A 183 11.95 -10.99 10.09
C HIS A 183 12.79 -10.26 11.14
N TYR A 184 12.22 -9.26 11.82
CA TYR A 184 12.93 -8.40 12.77
C TYR A 184 12.21 -8.24 14.12
N PRO A 185 11.90 -9.35 14.84
CA PRO A 185 11.08 -9.31 16.06
C PRO A 185 11.80 -8.62 17.23
N ALA A 186 13.14 -8.53 17.17
CA ALA A 186 13.95 -7.89 18.19
C ALA A 186 14.06 -6.36 18.04
N SER A 187 13.64 -5.79 16.90
CA SER A 187 13.68 -4.35 16.69
C SER A 187 12.72 -3.61 17.64
N ASN A 188 13.00 -2.36 18.02
CA ASN A 188 12.10 -1.60 18.91
C ASN A 188 10.66 -1.54 18.37
N ARG A 189 10.52 -1.33 17.06
CA ARG A 189 9.20 -1.35 16.38
C ARG A 189 8.57 -2.74 16.40
N GLY A 190 9.35 -3.78 16.13
CA GLY A 190 8.90 -5.18 16.18
C GLY A 190 8.46 -5.59 17.58
N GLN A 191 9.15 -5.16 18.63
CA GLN A 191 8.78 -5.43 20.02
C GLN A 191 7.45 -4.75 20.39
N ALA A 192 7.31 -3.45 20.09
CA ALA A 192 6.07 -2.72 20.37
C ALA A 192 4.87 -3.32 19.61
N PHE A 193 5.06 -3.62 18.32
CA PHE A 193 4.05 -4.26 17.48
C PHE A 193 3.69 -5.66 18.00
N GLY A 194 4.69 -6.51 18.22
CA GLY A 194 4.52 -7.89 18.65
C GLY A 194 3.85 -8.00 20.02
N GLN A 195 4.26 -7.16 20.98
CA GLN A 195 3.64 -7.10 22.31
C GLN A 195 2.17 -6.71 22.21
N LYS A 196 1.86 -5.63 21.48
CA LYS A 196 0.49 -5.16 21.31
C LYS A 196 -0.40 -6.20 20.61
N LEU A 197 0.12 -6.82 19.55
CA LEU A 197 -0.58 -7.88 18.82
C LEU A 197 -0.81 -9.10 19.72
N PHE A 198 0.20 -9.56 20.44
CA PHE A 198 0.11 -10.70 21.35
C PHE A 198 -0.93 -10.47 22.45
N THR A 199 -0.91 -9.29 23.11
CA THR A 199 -1.92 -8.93 24.12
C THR A 199 -3.33 -8.95 23.54
N GLN A 200 -3.56 -8.33 22.37
CA GLN A 200 -4.89 -8.31 21.76
C GLN A 200 -5.38 -9.70 21.33
N LEU A 201 -4.47 -10.59 20.92
CA LEU A 201 -4.81 -11.97 20.58
C LEU A 201 -5.11 -12.82 21.82
N LEU A 202 -4.43 -12.55 22.94
CA LEU A 202 -4.72 -13.16 24.23
C LEU A 202 -6.08 -12.72 24.75
N ASP A 203 -6.38 -11.42 24.72
CA ASP A 203 -7.66 -10.84 25.12
C ASP A 203 -8.84 -11.37 24.27
N ALA A 204 -8.56 -11.71 23.01
CA ALA A 204 -9.54 -12.32 22.10
C ALA A 204 -9.64 -13.85 22.23
N GLU A 205 -8.91 -14.47 23.15
CA GLU A 205 -8.85 -15.92 23.38
C GLU A 205 -8.41 -16.73 22.14
N LEU A 206 -7.64 -16.10 21.24
CA LEU A 206 -7.11 -16.77 20.05
C LEU A 206 -5.81 -17.53 20.33
N ILE A 207 -5.11 -17.17 21.41
CA ILE A 207 -3.89 -17.82 21.87
C ILE A 207 -4.15 -18.42 23.26
N ASP A 208 -3.65 -19.64 23.48
CA ASP A 208 -3.52 -20.22 24.81
C ASP A 208 -2.03 -20.17 25.21
N VAL A 209 -1.73 -19.48 26.30
CA VAL A 209 -0.35 -19.30 26.79
C VAL A 209 -0.25 -19.87 28.19
N ASN A 210 0.63 -20.85 28.36
CA ASN A 210 1.03 -21.27 29.69
C ASN A 210 1.88 -20.17 30.33
N VAL A 211 1.24 -19.33 31.16
CA VAL A 211 1.89 -18.18 31.82
C VAL A 211 3.10 -18.60 32.64
N SER A 212 3.06 -19.77 33.29
CA SER A 212 4.17 -20.28 34.09
C SER A 212 5.39 -20.60 33.24
N GLU A 213 5.21 -21.25 32.11
CA GLU A 213 6.30 -21.53 31.17
C GLU A 213 6.83 -20.24 30.54
N HIS A 214 5.93 -19.31 30.19
CA HIS A 214 6.30 -18.04 29.59
C HIS A 214 7.12 -17.17 30.55
N LEU A 215 6.81 -17.14 31.84
CA LEU A 215 7.55 -16.35 32.83
C LEU A 215 8.95 -16.90 33.12
N LEU A 216 9.14 -18.22 33.00
CA LEU A 216 10.43 -18.88 33.24
C LEU A 216 11.35 -18.85 32.01
N ALA A 217 10.80 -18.62 30.82
CA ALA A 217 11.54 -18.58 29.57
C ALA A 217 12.47 -17.35 29.46
N SER A 218 13.62 -17.53 28.81
CA SER A 218 14.53 -16.43 28.48
C SER A 218 13.87 -15.41 27.54
N ASN A 219 14.41 -14.19 27.46
CA ASN A 219 13.89 -13.16 26.54
C ASN A 219 13.85 -13.61 25.07
N GLN A 220 14.76 -14.48 24.65
CA GLN A 220 14.77 -15.03 23.30
C GLN A 220 13.66 -16.08 23.13
N GLU A 221 13.52 -17.00 24.08
CA GLU A 221 12.47 -18.02 24.05
C GLU A 221 11.07 -17.39 24.13
N ARG A 222 10.86 -16.40 25.00
CA ARG A 222 9.58 -15.66 25.08
C ARG A 222 9.20 -15.02 23.75
N ARG A 223 10.16 -14.44 23.05
CA ARG A 223 9.93 -13.84 21.72
C ARG A 223 9.58 -14.92 20.69
N GLN A 224 10.29 -16.03 20.69
CA GLN A 224 9.99 -17.14 19.79
C GLN A 224 8.61 -17.76 20.07
N GLN A 225 8.27 -17.95 21.35
CA GLN A 225 6.95 -18.40 21.79
C GLN A 225 5.86 -17.42 21.32
N ALA A 226 6.06 -16.11 21.47
CA ALA A 226 5.10 -15.11 21.01
C ALA A 226 4.89 -15.17 19.49
N VAL A 227 5.97 -15.28 18.69
CA VAL A 227 5.87 -15.44 17.24
C VAL A 227 5.11 -16.71 16.87
N ASN A 228 5.46 -17.86 17.48
CA ASN A 228 4.79 -19.13 17.23
C ASN A 228 3.29 -19.06 17.60
N ALA A 229 2.98 -18.43 18.72
CA ALA A 229 1.61 -18.24 19.20
C ALA A 229 0.78 -17.35 18.26
N ILE A 230 1.37 -16.26 17.74
CA ILE A 230 0.74 -15.40 16.73
C ILE A 230 0.40 -16.20 15.47
N PHE A 231 1.31 -17.05 14.99
CA PHE A 231 1.04 -17.92 13.83
C PHE A 231 -0.02 -18.98 14.13
N ALA A 232 -0.01 -19.57 15.33
CA ALA A 232 -1.04 -20.51 15.75
C ALA A 232 -2.43 -19.85 15.80
N ALA A 233 -2.53 -18.61 16.26
CA ALA A 233 -3.78 -17.84 16.23
C ALA A 233 -4.28 -17.62 14.79
N ALA A 234 -3.38 -17.27 13.87
CA ALA A 234 -3.72 -17.08 12.46
C ALA A 234 -4.23 -18.38 11.79
N ALA A 235 -3.71 -19.54 12.20
CA ALA A 235 -4.15 -20.85 11.73
C ALA A 235 -5.50 -21.29 12.34
N ARG A 236 -5.78 -20.88 13.59
CA ARG A 236 -7.01 -21.22 14.31
C ARG A 236 -8.22 -20.43 13.81
N ASP A 237 -8.09 -19.12 13.67
CA ASP A 237 -9.15 -18.24 13.17
C ASP A 237 -8.55 -17.07 12.38
N ASN A 238 -8.35 -17.28 11.09
CA ASN A 238 -7.73 -16.29 10.21
C ASN A 238 -8.54 -15.00 10.09
N SER A 239 -9.88 -15.07 10.18
CA SER A 239 -10.74 -13.91 10.04
C SER A 239 -10.61 -12.98 11.25
N ARG A 240 -10.77 -13.51 12.47
CA ARG A 240 -10.60 -12.73 13.70
C ARG A 240 -9.17 -12.24 13.87
N PHE A 241 -8.18 -13.09 13.54
CA PHE A 241 -6.77 -12.70 13.53
C PHE A 241 -6.53 -11.47 12.65
N ASN A 242 -6.99 -11.49 11.39
CA ASN A 242 -6.81 -10.37 10.46
C ASN A 242 -7.51 -9.09 10.94
N GLN A 243 -8.67 -9.19 11.58
CA GLN A 243 -9.35 -8.02 12.17
C GLN A 243 -8.54 -7.40 13.31
N ILE A 244 -7.99 -8.22 14.20
CA ILE A 244 -7.14 -7.75 15.31
C ILE A 244 -5.84 -7.15 14.77
N LEU A 245 -5.22 -7.83 13.81
CA LEU A 245 -3.99 -7.38 13.17
C LEU A 245 -4.19 -6.01 12.50
N LYS A 246 -5.27 -5.83 11.73
CA LYS A 246 -5.65 -4.52 11.14
C LYS A 246 -5.78 -3.43 12.19
N ARG A 247 -6.45 -3.72 13.31
CA ARG A 247 -6.63 -2.78 14.42
C ARG A 247 -5.29 -2.35 15.01
N VAL A 248 -4.41 -3.30 15.33
CA VAL A 248 -3.08 -3.03 15.91
C VAL A 248 -2.23 -2.18 14.97
N VAL A 249 -2.26 -2.48 13.67
CA VAL A 249 -1.55 -1.69 12.66
C VAL A 249 -2.09 -0.26 12.59
N LEU A 250 -3.41 -0.07 12.61
CA LEU A 250 -4.03 1.26 12.61
C LEU A 250 -3.69 2.06 13.88
N GLU A 251 -3.69 1.43 15.06
CA GLU A 251 -3.33 2.05 16.33
C GLU A 251 -1.87 2.53 16.37
N LEU A 252 -0.94 1.77 15.77
CA LEU A 252 0.48 2.14 15.77
C LEU A 252 0.86 3.19 14.73
N VAL A 253 0.04 3.38 13.70
CA VAL A 253 0.26 4.40 12.64
C VAL A 253 -0.27 5.76 13.03
N GLN A 254 -1.24 5.83 13.95
CA GLN A 254 -1.76 7.10 14.45
C GLN A 254 -1.01 7.46 15.75
N PRO A 255 0.09 8.24 15.68
CA PRO A 255 0.75 8.71 16.89
C PRO A 255 -0.24 9.59 17.67
N ASP A 256 -0.54 9.17 18.89
CA ASP A 256 -1.41 9.81 19.88
C ASP A 256 -1.80 11.27 19.58
N HIS A 257 -2.91 11.46 18.87
CA HIS A 257 -3.65 12.72 18.92
C HIS A 257 -4.35 12.92 20.28
N SER A 258 -4.16 12.00 21.24
CA SER A 258 -4.87 11.97 22.52
C SER A 258 -4.12 12.66 23.68
N ALA A 259 -2.88 13.12 23.50
CA ALA A 259 -2.11 13.75 24.58
C ALA A 259 -2.14 15.29 24.62
N ALA A 260 -2.80 15.97 23.66
CA ALA A 260 -2.73 17.44 23.54
C ALA A 260 -3.83 18.22 24.28
N ASP A 261 -4.81 17.56 24.92
CA ASP A 261 -5.97 18.23 25.55
C ASP A 261 -6.09 17.95 27.07
N LEU A 262 -4.96 17.89 27.78
CA LEU A 262 -4.99 18.11 29.22
C LEU A 262 -4.75 19.61 29.48
N PRO A 263 -5.73 20.35 30.02
CA PRO A 263 -5.54 21.74 30.38
C PRO A 263 -4.41 21.81 31.40
N SER A 264 -3.30 22.43 31.01
CA SER A 264 -2.21 22.78 31.91
C SER A 264 -2.79 23.70 32.99
N THR A 265 -3.14 23.12 34.14
CA THR A 265 -3.50 23.91 35.31
C THR A 265 -2.22 24.64 35.72
N PRO A 266 -2.19 25.98 35.72
CA PRO A 266 -1.00 26.71 36.12
C PRO A 266 -0.78 26.47 37.61
N VAL A 267 0.25 25.70 37.95
CA VAL A 267 0.74 25.57 39.32
C VAL A 267 1.34 26.93 39.70
N ALA A 268 0.59 27.71 40.46
CA ALA A 268 1.05 28.95 41.05
C ALA A 268 2.16 28.64 42.08
N HIS A 269 3.42 28.82 41.68
CA HIS A 269 4.54 28.83 42.60
C HIS A 269 4.51 30.13 43.42
N THR A 270 3.98 30.08 44.64
CA THR A 270 4.16 31.14 45.64
C THR A 270 5.55 31.00 46.25
N ASN A 271 6.47 31.82 45.74
CA ASN A 271 7.84 31.93 46.24
C ASN A 271 7.82 32.79 47.53
N GLY A 272 7.58 32.15 48.68
CA GLY A 272 7.58 32.79 49.99
C GLY A 272 9.01 33.05 50.49
N LYS A 273 9.47 34.29 50.36
CA LYS A 273 10.70 34.81 50.99
C LYS A 273 10.39 35.23 52.43
N PRO A 274 11.03 34.67 53.48
CA PRO A 274 10.80 35.10 54.85
C PRO A 274 11.42 36.48 55.12
N GLN A 275 10.62 37.39 55.66
CA GLN A 275 10.97 38.77 56.02
C GLN A 275 11.38 38.82 57.51
N PRO A 276 12.53 39.42 57.89
CA PRO A 276 12.96 39.50 59.28
C PRO A 276 12.23 40.63 60.02
N ALA A 277 11.70 40.31 61.21
CA ALA A 277 11.04 41.26 62.10
C ALA A 277 12.06 42.14 62.84
N THR A 278 11.94 43.45 62.66
CA THR A 278 12.57 44.46 63.53
C THR A 278 11.66 44.74 64.72
N HIS A 279 12.11 44.38 65.93
CA HIS A 279 11.54 44.86 67.18
C HIS A 279 12.18 46.20 67.56
N SER A 280 11.38 47.26 67.61
CA SER A 280 11.68 48.47 68.38
C SER A 280 11.28 48.22 69.84
N VAL A 281 12.20 48.46 70.75
CA VAL A 281 11.92 48.67 72.18
C VAL A 281 12.47 50.03 72.55
N THR A 282 11.62 50.73 73.30
CA THR A 282 11.73 52.06 73.89
C THR A 282 12.91 52.20 74.85
#